data_AF-A0A2D0ISY6-F1
#
_entry.id   AF-A0A2D0ISY6-F1
#
_cell.length_a   1.000
_cell.length_b   1.000
_cell.length_c   1.000
_cell.angle_alpha   90.00
_cell.angle_beta   90.00
_cell.angle_gamma   90.00
#
_symmetry.space_group_name_H-M   'P 1'
#
loop_
_entity.id
_entity.type
_entity.pdbx_description
1 polymer ?
#
loop_
_entity_poly.entity_id
_entity_poly.type
_entity_poly.pdbx_seq_one_letter_code
_entity_poly.pdbx_strand_id
1 'polypeptide(L)' 'MIDNKAKKQNIIPPYLLEYIAKTCDANDKEYVLKTLDHVNKLMKQSTKEDALNSEDDPLLYKNRKNPEPEDSYSLPVK' A
#
# COMPACT_ATOMS: atom_id res chain seq x y z
N MET A 1 -19.78 8.58 -12.99
CA MET A 1 -19.48 7.48 -12.05
C MET A 1 -18.22 7.87 -11.31
N ILE A 2 -18.27 8.00 -9.98
CA ILE A 2 -17.06 8.32 -9.20
C ILE A 2 -16.27 7.03 -9.12
N ASP A 3 -15.08 7.01 -9.74
CA ASP A 3 -14.15 5.90 -9.60
C ASP A 3 -13.72 5.79 -8.13
N ASN A 4 -14.46 4.98 -7.38
CA ASN A 4 -14.15 4.56 -6.00
C ASN A 4 -12.99 3.57 -5.99
N LYS A 5 -12.00 3.73 -6.87
CA LYS A 5 -10.72 3.04 -6.75
C LYS A 5 -10.12 3.61 -5.48
N ALA A 6 -10.33 2.90 -4.36
CA ALA A 6 -10.02 3.33 -3.01
C ALA A 6 -8.64 3.98 -3.01
N LYS A 7 -8.60 5.33 -3.08
CA LYS A 7 -7.36 6.08 -2.96
C LYS A 7 -6.83 5.66 -1.62
N LYS A 8 -5.73 4.91 -1.61
CA LYS A 8 -5.07 4.32 -0.45
C LYS A 8 -5.31 5.24 0.73
N GLN A 9 -6.36 4.97 1.50
CA GLN A 9 -6.84 5.96 2.45
C GLN A 9 -5.74 6.06 3.49
N ASN A 10 -5.36 7.28 3.87
CA ASN A 10 -4.42 7.47 4.96
C ASN A 10 -5.14 7.05 6.25
N ILE A 11 -5.15 5.74 6.52
CA ILE A 11 -5.74 5.16 7.72
C ILE A 11 -4.87 5.61 8.90
N ILE A 12 -5.53 6.14 9.94
CA ILE A 12 -4.86 6.51 11.18
C ILE A 12 -4.20 5.26 11.78
N PRO A 13 -2.90 5.29 12.12
CA PRO A 13 -2.25 4.12 12.70
C PRO A 13 -2.87 3.67 14.03
N PRO A 14 -3.06 2.36 14.28
CA PRO A 14 -3.66 1.84 15.51
C PRO A 14 -2.97 2.32 16.78
N TYR A 15 -1.62 2.40 16.76
CA TYR A 15 -0.84 2.83 17.92
C TYR A 15 -1.17 4.27 18.35
N LEU A 16 -1.59 5.14 17.42
CA LEU A 16 -1.99 6.50 17.74
C LEU A 16 -3.33 6.52 18.47
N LEU A 17 -4.29 5.70 18.03
CA LEU A 17 -5.57 5.54 18.71
C LEU A 17 -5.41 4.90 20.10
N GLU A 18 -4.49 3.93 20.25
CA GLU A 18 -4.14 3.38 21.57
C GLU A 18 -3.55 4.42 22.51
N TYR A 19 -2.70 5.31 22.00
CA TYR A 19 -2.16 6.43 22.78
C TYR A 19 -3.27 7.38 23.22
N ILE A 20 -4.14 7.80 22.29
CA ILE A 20 -5.26 8.69 22.58
C ILE A 20 -6.20 8.07 23.62
N ALA A 21 -6.50 6.77 23.53
CA ALA A 21 -7.36 6.05 24.47
C ALA A 21 -6.80 5.99 25.91
N LYS A 22 -5.48 6.22 26.07
CA LYS A 22 -4.81 6.31 27.38
C LYS A 22 -4.86 7.74 27.95
N THR A 23 -5.01 8.76 27.11
CA THR A 23 -4.91 10.16 27.50
C THR A 23 -6.25 10.92 27.48
N CYS A 24 -7.26 10.40 26.79
CA CYS A 24 -8.59 11.03 26.70
C CYS A 24 -9.45 10.75 27.93
N ASP A 25 -10.54 11.52 28.06
CA ASP A 25 -11.50 11.32 29.14
C ASP A 25 -12.34 10.05 28.92
N ALA A 26 -13.15 9.69 29.94
CA ALA A 26 -13.96 8.48 29.88
C ALA A 26 -15.05 8.52 28.79
N ASN A 27 -15.54 9.72 28.44
CA ASN A 27 -16.59 9.90 27.45
C ASN A 27 -16.03 9.64 26.04
N ASP A 28 -14.87 10.21 25.73
CA ASP A 28 -14.20 10.08 24.44
C ASP A 28 -13.60 8.68 24.26
N LYS A 29 -13.16 8.05 25.36
CA LYS A 29 -12.49 6.74 25.32
C LYS A 29 -13.32 5.67 24.63
N GLU A 30 -14.64 5.65 24.83
CA GLU A 30 -15.50 4.67 24.17
C GLU A 30 -15.45 4.83 22.64
N TYR A 31 -15.50 6.07 22.15
CA TYR A 31 -15.43 6.36 20.72
C TYR A 31 -14.06 6.02 20.14
N VAL A 32 -12.97 6.37 20.84
CA VAL A 32 -11.61 6.05 20.41
C VAL A 32 -11.40 4.54 20.31
N LEU A 33 -11.92 3.76 21.27
CA LEU A 33 -11.86 2.30 21.24
C LEU A 33 -12.68 1.70 20.09
N LYS A 34 -13.87 2.25 19.79
CA LYS A 34 -14.67 1.84 18.62
C LYS A 34 -13.94 2.11 17.31
N THR A 35 -13.30 3.28 17.19
CA THR A 35 -12.48 3.62 16.01
C THR A 35 -11.27 2.69 15.89
N LEU A 36 -10.59 2.38 17.00
CA LEU A 36 -9.45 1.46 17.03
C LEU A 36 -9.84 0.05 16.54
N ASP A 37 -10.96 -0.49 17.01
CA ASP A 37 -11.48 -1.78 16.55
C ASP A 37 -11.78 -1.76 15.05
N HIS A 38 -12.40 -0.69 14.56
CA HIS A 38 -12.71 -0.53 13.14
C HIS A 38 -11.44 -0.48 12.28
N VAL A 39 -10.45 0.32 12.66
CA VAL A 39 -9.16 0.43 11.96
C VAL A 39 -8.43 -0.92 11.93
N ASN A 40 -8.43 -1.66 13.04
CA ASN A 40 -7.81 -2.99 13.10
C ASN A 40 -8.48 -3.98 12.13
N LYS A 41 -9.80 -3.91 11.97
CA LYS A 41 -10.53 -4.73 10.99
C LYS A 41 -10.17 -4.34 9.56
N LEU A 42 -10.11 -3.04 9.26
CA LEU A 42 -9.74 -2.52 7.95
C LEU A 42 -8.32 -2.97 7.55
N MET A 43 -7.35 -2.85 8.45
CA MET A 43 -5.96 -3.27 8.16
C MET A 43 -5.86 -4.77 7.86
N LYS A 44 -6.62 -5.61 8.59
CA LYS A 44 -6.70 -7.06 8.35
C LYS A 44 -7.43 -7.43 7.05
N GLN A 45 -8.37 -6.59 6.60
CA GLN A 45 -9.08 -6.79 5.33
C GLN A 45 -8.23 -6.35 4.13
N SER A 46 -7.54 -5.21 4.23
CA SER A 46 -6.62 -4.73 3.19
C SER A 46 -5.55 -5.77 2.84
N THR A 47 -5.00 -6.47 3.84
CA THR A 47 -4.01 -7.53 3.60
C THR A 47 -4.56 -8.71 2.80
N LYS A 48 -5.88 -8.95 2.85
CA LYS A 48 -6.54 -10.03 2.11
C LYS A 48 -6.87 -9.60 0.67
N GLU A 49 -7.24 -8.34 0.47
CA GLU A 49 -7.54 -7.79 -0.85
C GLU A 49 -6.27 -7.62 -1.70
N ASP A 50 -5.15 -7.17 -1.11
CA ASP A 50 -3.87 -7.08 -1.81
C ASP A 50 -3.35 -8.47 -2.26
N ALA A 51 -3.58 -9.52 -1.46
CA ALA A 51 -3.20 -10.89 -1.81
C ALA A 51 -4.00 -11.45 -3.00
N LEU A 52 -5.25 -11.03 -3.18
CA LEU A 52 -6.11 -11.45 -4.31
C LEU A 52 -5.81 -10.68 -5.60
N ASN A 53 -5.20 -9.50 -5.53
CA ASN A 53 -4.79 -8.72 -6.70
C ASN A 53 -3.36 -9.03 -7.17
N SER A 54 -2.68 -9.97 -6.50
CA SER A 54 -1.40 -10.54 -6.94
C SER A 54 -1.62 -11.67 -7.96
N GLU A 55 -2.44 -11.45 -8.99
CA GLU A 55 -2.28 -12.20 -10.23
C GLU A 55 -1.07 -11.59 -10.94
N ASP A 56 0.09 -12.10 -10.56
CA ASP A 56 1.37 -11.90 -11.22
C ASP A 56 1.20 -12.42 -12.66
N ASP A 57 0.83 -11.55 -13.61
CA ASP A 57 0.75 -11.89 -15.03
C ASP A 57 2.18 -12.17 -15.54
N PRO A 58 2.57 -13.44 -15.75
CA PRO A 58 3.94 -13.77 -16.14
C PRO A 58 4.23 -13.38 -17.59
N LEU A 59 3.25 -12.85 -18.33
CA LEU A 59 3.38 -12.57 -19.76
C LEU A 59 4.01 -11.20 -20.06
N LEU A 60 4.19 -10.32 -19.07
CA LEU A 60 4.80 -9.00 -19.29
C LEU A 60 6.34 -9.01 -19.44
N TYR A 61 7.03 -10.15 -19.23
CA TYR A 61 8.49 -10.23 -19.41
C TYR A 61 8.95 -10.65 -20.82
N LYS A 62 8.04 -11.13 -21.68
CA LYS A 62 8.45 -11.80 -22.95
C LYS A 62 8.71 -10.87 -24.15
N ASN A 63 8.59 -9.55 -24.01
CA ASN A 63 8.76 -8.62 -25.13
C ASN A 63 10.09 -7.84 -25.16
N ARG A 64 11.14 -8.31 -24.48
CA ARG A 64 12.52 -7.89 -24.78
C ARG A 64 13.31 -9.05 -25.38
N LYS A 65 12.97 -9.43 -26.61
CA LYS A 65 13.96 -10.05 -27.51
C LYS A 65 14.67 -8.93 -28.26
N ASN A 66 15.97 -8.85 -28.07
CA ASN A 66 16.89 -7.98 -28.81
C ASN A 66 16.70 -8.14 -30.33
N PRO A 67 17.03 -7.07 -31.07
CA PRO A 67 18.06 -7.23 -32.09
C PRO A 67 19.20 -6.21 -31.85
N GLU A 68 20.41 -6.75 -31.72
CA GLU A 68 21.67 -6.09 -32.10
C GLU A 68 21.73 -5.88 -33.64
N PRO A 69 22.76 -5.23 -34.25
CA PRO A 69 23.96 -4.60 -33.70
C PRO A 69 24.30 -3.21 -34.34
N GLU A 70 25.50 -2.71 -33.99
CA GLU A 70 26.32 -1.67 -34.66
C GLU A 70 25.96 -0.18 -34.42
N ASP A 71 26.77 0.51 -33.61
CA ASP A 71 27.71 1.50 -34.16
C ASP A 71 28.74 1.95 -33.09
N SER A 72 30.00 1.70 -33.45
CA SER A 72 31.25 2.05 -32.75
C SER A 72 31.35 3.53 -32.42
N TYR A 73 31.70 3.92 -31.18
CA TYR A 73 32.62 5.05 -30.91
C TYR A 73 33.38 4.90 -29.58
N SER A 74 34.69 5.16 -29.67
CA SER A 74 35.80 4.94 -28.73
C SER A 74 35.67 5.50 -27.32
N LEU A 75 36.23 4.78 -26.34
CA LEU A 75 36.50 5.28 -24.98
C LEU A 75 37.82 6.07 -24.94
N PRO A 76 37.89 7.26 -24.31
CA PRO A 76 39.15 7.82 -23.91
C PRO A 76 39.58 7.23 -22.57
N VAL A 77 40.79 6.65 -22.58
CA VAL A 77 41.57 6.35 -21.38
C VAL A 77 42.04 7.66 -20.77
N LYS A 78 41.85 7.83 -19.45
CA LYS A 78 42.77 8.64 -18.66
C LYS A 78 42.89 8.10 -17.24
#